data_AF-A0A5J5RTJ0-F1
#
_entry.id   AF-A0A5J5RTJ0-F1
#
_cell.length_a   1.000
_cell.length_b   1.000
_cell.length_c   1.000
_cell.angle_alpha   90.00
_cell.angle_beta   90.00
_cell.angle_gamma   90.00
#
_symmetry.space_group_name_H-M   'P 1'
#
loop_
_entity.id
_entity.type
_entity.pdbx_description
1 polymer ?
#
loop_
_entity_poly.entity_id
_entity_poly.type
_entity_poly.pdbx_seq_one_letter_code
_entity_poly.pdbx_strand_id
1 'polypeptide(L)'
;MNYLKYACDEYTDTLEQVFKEHSTSKPRDYQGNSQSNNDGNQSPFSRHLIKIMDLLDSILEAKSKLYKDVALSNIFMMNNGRYILQKIKGSPEIHQAMGDDRYKKRSYELRNYHQSYKRETWMKLLDCLNMEGLNVNGKVVKPALKERFKSFNAMFEEIHRTQSSWVVSDKQMQSELRVSIAGVIIPAYRSFLGRFSGYLTPGRQTEKYVKFQPEDIEAYIEGLFDGSTSSMPRRKT
;
A
#
# COMPACT_ATOMS: atom_id res chain seq x y z
N MET A 1 20.22 -0.84 0.96
CA MET A 1 20.10 -1.96 1.92
C MET A 1 21.23 -2.98 1.83
N ASN A 2 21.52 -3.60 0.68
CA ASN A 2 22.62 -4.60 0.61
C ASN A 2 23.98 -4.01 1.01
N TYR A 3 24.31 -2.79 0.59
CA TYR A 3 25.51 -2.08 1.04
C TYR A 3 25.53 -1.84 2.56
N LEU A 4 24.40 -1.48 3.14
CA LEU A 4 24.28 -1.28 4.59
C LEU A 4 24.45 -2.59 5.35
N LYS A 5 23.87 -3.67 4.84
CA LYS A 5 24.05 -5.00 5.38
C LYS A 5 25.53 -5.38 5.37
N TYR A 6 26.21 -5.26 4.24
CA TYR A 6 27.64 -5.56 4.14
C TYR A 6 28.51 -4.69 5.06
N ALA A 7 28.19 -3.40 5.17
CA ALA A 7 28.87 -2.49 6.08
C ALA A 7 28.69 -2.90 7.56
N CYS A 8 27.48 -3.32 7.95
CA CYS A 8 27.20 -3.78 9.31
C CYS A 8 27.80 -5.16 9.61
N ASP A 9 27.69 -6.11 8.67
CA ASP A 9 28.08 -7.50 8.89
C ASP A 9 29.61 -7.67 8.88
N GLU A 10 30.33 -6.93 8.03
CA GLU A 10 31.77 -7.18 7.76
C GLU A 10 32.70 -6.05 8.25
N TYR A 11 32.23 -4.80 8.34
CA TYR A 11 33.09 -3.63 8.52
C TYR A 11 32.72 -2.70 9.68
N THR A 12 31.87 -3.16 10.60
CA THR A 12 31.39 -2.30 11.71
C THR A 12 32.55 -1.68 12.48
N ASP A 13 33.51 -2.49 12.96
CA ASP A 13 34.62 -2.00 13.79
C ASP A 13 35.56 -1.06 13.03
N THR A 14 35.86 -1.39 11.77
CA THR A 14 36.71 -0.56 10.91
C THR A 14 36.05 0.78 10.63
N LEU A 15 34.76 0.78 10.26
CA LEU A 15 34.02 2.02 9.98
C LEU A 15 33.82 2.85 11.25
N GLU A 16 33.61 2.21 12.39
CA GLU A 16 33.55 2.86 13.69
C GLU A 16 34.85 3.63 14.00
N GLN A 17 36.02 3.02 13.76
CA GLN A 17 37.32 3.69 13.92
C GLN A 17 37.47 4.86 12.95
N VAL A 18 37.22 4.65 11.65
CA VAL A 18 37.33 5.68 10.61
C VAL A 18 36.43 6.88 10.93
N PHE A 19 35.20 6.65 11.39
CA PHE A 19 34.29 7.73 11.75
C PHE A 19 34.68 8.45 13.04
N LYS A 20 35.34 7.78 14.01
CA LYS A 20 35.91 8.44 15.19
C LYS A 20 37.03 9.40 14.79
N GLU A 21 37.98 8.93 13.99
CA GLU A 21 39.13 9.73 13.53
C GLU A 21 38.69 10.94 12.69
N HIS A 22 37.68 10.77 11.83
CA HIS A 22 37.11 11.89 11.06
C HIS A 22 36.30 12.89 11.90
N SER A 23 35.76 12.47 13.04
CA SER A 23 35.02 13.36 13.94
C SER A 23 35.95 14.23 14.78
N THR A 24 37.13 13.73 15.13
CA THR A 24 38.14 14.46 15.91
C THR A 24 38.98 15.42 15.07
N SER A 25 38.99 15.26 13.74
CA SER A 25 39.79 16.06 12.80
C SER A 25 39.06 17.26 12.17
N LYS A 26 37.78 17.50 12.51
CA LYS A 26 37.08 18.73 12.08
C LYS A 26 37.44 19.93 12.97
N PRO A 27 37.82 21.10 12.41
CA PRO A 27 38.00 22.33 13.19
C PRO A 27 36.67 22.78 13.83
N ARG A 28 36.76 23.37 15.03
CA ARG A 28 35.66 23.69 15.99
C ARG A 28 34.64 24.75 15.54
N ASP A 29 34.50 25.08 14.26
CA ASP A 29 33.78 26.31 13.86
C ASP A 29 32.32 26.12 13.41
N TYR A 30 31.74 24.93 13.54
CA TYR A 30 30.31 24.70 13.28
C TYR A 30 29.59 24.13 14.48
N GLN A 31 29.40 24.97 15.49
CA GLN A 31 28.46 24.72 16.59
C GLN A 31 27.05 25.12 16.14
N GLY A 32 26.46 24.28 15.27
CA GLY A 32 25.02 24.30 15.00
C GLY A 32 24.29 23.69 16.18
N ASN A 33 23.60 24.53 16.95
CA ASN A 33 22.82 24.14 18.12
C ASN A 33 21.74 23.12 17.73
N SER A 34 21.91 21.86 18.10
CA SER A 34 20.89 20.82 18.02
C SER A 34 20.92 20.04 19.33
N GLN A 35 20.31 20.63 20.35
CA GLN A 35 19.97 19.93 21.58
C GLN A 35 18.89 18.89 21.28
N SER A 36 19.31 17.63 21.18
CA SER A 36 18.47 16.46 21.41
C SER A 36 19.21 15.59 22.43
N ASN A 37 18.79 15.71 23.69
CA ASN A 37 19.31 14.93 24.81
C ASN A 37 18.94 13.46 24.65
N ASN A 38 19.78 12.70 23.93
CA ASN A 38 19.93 11.23 24.04
C ASN A 38 21.19 10.67 23.33
N ASP A 39 22.02 11.52 22.70
CA ASP A 39 23.15 11.12 21.83
C ASP A 39 24.40 10.58 22.56
N GLY A 40 24.41 10.50 23.89
CA GLY A 40 25.60 10.13 24.67
C GLY A 40 26.09 8.69 24.49
N ASN A 41 25.26 7.79 23.95
CA ASN A 41 25.55 6.35 23.89
C ASN A 41 25.56 5.77 22.47
N GLN A 42 25.42 6.60 21.42
CA GLN A 42 25.26 6.13 20.04
C GLN A 42 26.57 6.22 19.23
N SER A 43 26.99 5.08 18.71
CA SER A 43 28.26 4.95 18.00
C SER A 43 28.31 5.86 16.74
N PRO A 44 29.46 6.48 16.42
CA PRO A 44 29.69 7.18 15.16
C PRO A 44 29.20 6.43 13.91
N PHE A 45 29.37 5.11 13.86
CA PHE A 45 28.82 4.26 12.80
C PHE A 45 27.28 4.28 12.78
N SER A 46 26.63 4.01 13.92
CA SER A 46 25.16 4.04 14.02
C SER A 46 24.58 5.40 13.59
N ARG A 47 25.23 6.52 13.97
CA ARG A 47 24.81 7.87 13.55
C ARG A 47 24.88 8.05 12.02
N HIS A 48 25.91 7.54 11.36
CA HIS A 48 25.99 7.59 9.90
C HIS A 48 24.98 6.66 9.23
N LEU A 49 24.77 5.46 9.78
CA LEU A 49 23.79 4.52 9.29
C LEU A 49 22.37 5.13 9.29
N ILE A 50 21.99 5.77 10.40
CA ILE A 50 20.72 6.48 10.53
C ILE A 50 20.59 7.58 9.48
N LYS A 51 21.63 8.40 9.29
CA LYS A 51 21.62 9.46 8.26
C LYS A 51 21.40 8.88 6.86
N ILE A 52 22.04 7.76 6.52
CA ILE A 52 21.84 7.11 5.22
C ILE A 52 20.39 6.62 5.07
N MET A 53 19.80 6.08 6.14
CA MET A 53 18.41 5.65 6.14
C MET A 53 17.43 6.81 6.00
N ASP A 54 17.66 7.93 6.69
CA ASP A 54 16.85 9.14 6.58
C ASP A 54 16.93 9.76 5.16
N LEU A 55 18.12 9.72 4.53
CA LEU A 55 18.31 10.12 3.14
C LEU A 55 17.58 9.18 2.17
N LEU A 56 17.65 7.86 2.41
CA LEU A 56 16.92 6.88 1.61
C LEU A 56 15.41 7.13 1.68
N ASP A 57 14.87 7.39 2.87
CA ASP A 57 13.45 7.72 3.05
C ASP A 57 13.05 8.97 2.28
N SER A 58 13.86 10.03 2.37
CA SER A 58 13.63 11.29 1.66
C SER A 58 13.61 11.09 0.14
N ILE A 59 14.52 10.25 -0.39
CA ILE A 59 14.57 9.92 -1.82
C ILE A 59 13.34 9.10 -2.23
N LEU A 60 12.91 8.14 -1.41
CA LEU A 60 11.72 7.34 -1.68
C LEU A 60 10.47 8.20 -1.69
N GLU A 61 10.33 9.13 -0.73
CA GLU A 61 9.22 10.07 -0.70
C GLU A 61 9.22 11.02 -1.90
N ALA A 62 10.38 11.53 -2.30
CA ALA A 62 10.50 12.36 -3.51
C ALA A 62 10.09 11.57 -4.77
N LYS A 63 10.51 10.31 -4.89
CA LYS A 63 10.14 9.44 -6.03
C LYS A 63 8.67 9.05 -6.01
N SER A 64 8.08 8.82 -4.85
CA SER A 64 6.67 8.45 -4.74
C SER A 64 5.74 9.57 -5.25
N LYS A 65 6.16 10.83 -5.13
CA LYS A 65 5.46 12.02 -5.66
C LYS A 65 5.49 12.13 -7.19
N LEU A 66 6.29 11.31 -7.89
CA LEU A 66 6.32 11.29 -9.36
C LEU A 66 5.15 10.49 -9.97
N TYR A 67 4.50 9.63 -9.18
CA TYR A 67 3.31 8.93 -9.62
C TYR A 67 2.10 9.87 -9.59
N LYS A 68 1.40 9.97 -10.74
CA LYS A 68 0.15 10.73 -10.83
C LYS A 68 -0.96 10.10 -9.99
N ASP A 69 -0.99 8.77 -9.95
CA ASP A 69 -1.94 8.01 -9.15
C ASP A 69 -1.41 7.86 -7.71
N VAL A 70 -2.15 8.44 -6.76
CA VAL A 70 -1.85 8.36 -5.33
C VAL A 70 -1.92 6.92 -4.82
N ALA A 71 -2.82 6.09 -5.34
CA ALA A 71 -2.91 4.68 -4.98
C ALA A 71 -1.63 3.93 -5.39
N LEU A 72 -1.10 4.19 -6.58
CA LEU A 72 0.17 3.61 -7.05
C LEU A 72 1.36 4.11 -6.23
N SER A 73 1.37 5.40 -5.87
CA SER A 73 2.38 5.99 -4.97
C SER A 73 2.42 5.24 -3.62
N ASN A 74 1.27 4.92 -3.04
CA ASN A 74 1.19 4.11 -1.82
C ASN A 74 1.74 2.68 -2.02
N ILE A 75 1.41 2.01 -3.14
CA ILE A 75 1.96 0.68 -3.45
C ILE A 75 3.48 0.72 -3.60
N PHE A 76 4.02 1.77 -4.24
CA PHE A 76 5.46 1.99 -4.34
C PHE A 76 6.11 2.12 -2.94
N MET A 77 5.53 2.95 -2.07
CA MET A 77 6.03 3.12 -0.70
C MET A 77 5.93 1.81 0.09
N MET A 78 4.88 1.03 -0.12
CA MET A 78 4.72 -0.28 0.53
C MET A 78 5.79 -1.28 0.11
N ASN A 79 6.05 -1.43 -1.20
CA ASN A 79 7.08 -2.34 -1.71
C ASN A 79 8.47 -2.01 -1.13
N ASN A 80 8.87 -0.75 -1.21
CA ASN A 80 10.17 -0.32 -0.69
C ASN A 80 10.24 -0.43 0.83
N GLY A 81 9.19 0.00 1.54
CA GLY A 81 9.10 -0.07 3.00
C GLY A 81 9.18 -1.50 3.53
N ARG A 82 8.44 -2.44 2.90
CA ARG A 82 8.46 -3.86 3.25
C ARG A 82 9.83 -4.48 3.02
N TYR A 83 10.47 -4.19 1.89
CA TYR A 83 11.82 -4.65 1.60
C TYR A 83 12.85 -4.16 2.64
N ILE A 84 12.79 -2.87 2.99
CA ILE A 84 13.66 -2.29 4.02
C ILE A 84 13.42 -2.95 5.38
N LEU A 85 12.16 -3.12 5.81
CA LEU A 85 11.82 -3.78 7.07
C LEU A 85 12.34 -5.22 7.13
N GLN A 86 12.21 -5.98 6.04
CA GLN A 86 12.76 -7.34 5.97
C GLN A 86 14.29 -7.35 6.07
N LYS A 87 14.97 -6.38 5.44
CA LYS A 87 16.43 -6.27 5.53
C LYS A 87 16.91 -5.87 6.92
N ILE A 88 16.18 -5.00 7.61
CA ILE A 88 16.45 -4.66 9.01
C ILE A 88 16.21 -5.88 9.91
N LYS A 89 15.05 -6.56 9.77
CA LYS A 89 14.72 -7.75 10.57
C LYS A 89 15.71 -8.90 10.37
N GLY A 90 16.30 -9.01 9.17
CA GLY A 90 17.27 -10.04 8.81
C GLY A 90 18.73 -9.72 9.16
N SER A 91 19.02 -8.58 9.78
CA SER A 91 20.37 -8.22 10.26
C SER A 91 20.26 -7.63 11.68
N PRO A 92 20.61 -8.41 12.72
CA PRO A 92 20.62 -7.94 14.11
C PRO A 92 21.42 -6.66 14.30
N GLU A 93 22.51 -6.50 13.57
CA GLU A 93 23.43 -5.37 13.61
C GLU A 93 22.77 -4.10 13.08
N ILE A 94 22.09 -4.19 11.93
CA ILE A 94 21.28 -3.08 11.40
C ILE A 94 20.14 -2.76 12.38
N HIS A 95 19.46 -3.77 12.91
CA HIS A 95 18.35 -3.55 13.83
C HIS A 95 18.79 -2.84 15.12
N GLN A 96 19.90 -3.28 15.71
CA GLN A 96 20.50 -2.68 16.90
C GLN A 96 20.92 -1.22 16.64
N ALA A 97 21.57 -0.95 15.51
CA ALA A 97 22.02 0.40 15.17
C ALA A 97 20.85 1.37 14.88
N MET A 98 19.73 0.86 14.33
CA MET A 98 18.53 1.64 14.03
C MET A 98 17.62 1.86 15.24
N GLY A 99 17.60 0.91 16.17
CA GLY A 99 16.72 0.91 17.34
C GLY A 99 15.27 0.54 17.04
N ASP A 100 14.60 0.00 18.06
CA ASP A 100 13.24 -0.51 17.97
C ASP A 100 12.21 0.54 17.55
N ASP A 101 12.36 1.79 17.99
CA ASP A 101 11.40 2.85 17.74
C ASP A 101 11.29 3.21 16.25
N ARG A 102 12.41 3.21 15.53
CA ARG A 102 12.42 3.46 14.09
C ARG A 102 11.82 2.30 13.31
N TYR A 103 12.09 1.06 13.74
CA TYR A 103 11.47 -0.13 13.17
C TYR A 103 9.94 -0.09 13.35
N LYS A 104 9.46 0.24 14.56
CA LYS A 104 8.03 0.40 14.87
C LYS A 104 7.38 1.52 14.06
N LYS A 105 8.04 2.69 13.97
CA LYS A 105 7.56 3.83 13.16
C LYS A 105 7.36 3.42 11.70
N ARG A 106 8.35 2.77 11.09
CA ARG A 106 8.26 2.32 9.68
C ARG A 106 7.17 1.27 9.48
N SER A 107 7.00 0.34 10.42
CA SER A 107 5.90 -0.63 10.40
C SER A 107 4.54 0.07 10.48
N TYR A 108 4.41 1.13 11.29
CA TYR A 108 3.21 1.95 11.33
C TYR A 108 2.94 2.69 10.01
N GLU A 109 3.95 3.32 9.42
CA GLU A 109 3.85 3.98 8.12
C GLU A 109 3.39 3.01 7.02
N LEU A 110 3.92 1.78 7.02
CA LEU A 110 3.50 0.75 6.07
C LEU A 110 1.99 0.46 6.15
N ARG A 111 1.44 0.38 7.37
CA ARG A 111 0.00 0.25 7.58
C ARG A 111 -0.76 1.48 7.09
N ASN A 112 -0.23 2.68 7.29
CA ASN A 112 -0.85 3.92 6.81
C ASN A 112 -0.91 3.99 5.27
N TYR A 113 0.14 3.54 4.58
CA TYR A 113 0.13 3.43 3.12
C TYR A 113 -0.91 2.42 2.64
N HIS A 114 -1.04 1.26 3.30
CA HIS A 114 -2.10 0.29 3.01
C HIS A 114 -3.48 0.92 3.17
N GLN A 115 -3.76 1.59 4.28
CA GLN A 115 -5.06 2.24 4.52
C GLN A 115 -5.33 3.36 3.52
N SER A 116 -4.31 4.13 3.15
CA SER A 116 -4.43 5.18 2.15
C SER A 116 -4.73 4.62 0.77
N TYR A 117 -4.01 3.57 0.35
CA TYR A 117 -4.32 2.84 -0.88
C TYR A 117 -5.78 2.36 -0.91
N LYS A 118 -6.25 1.72 0.17
CA LYS A 118 -7.65 1.28 0.29
C LYS A 118 -8.64 2.43 0.15
N ARG A 119 -8.39 3.56 0.83
CA ARG A 119 -9.25 4.74 0.75
C ARG A 119 -9.28 5.34 -0.65
N GLU A 120 -8.12 5.48 -1.28
CA GLU A 120 -8.02 6.13 -2.59
C GLU A 120 -8.59 5.31 -3.74
N THR A 121 -8.72 4.00 -3.58
CA THR A 121 -9.24 3.09 -4.60
C THR A 121 -10.59 2.48 -4.20
N TRP A 122 -10.58 1.65 -3.16
CA TRP A 122 -11.64 0.69 -2.86
C TRP A 122 -12.80 1.29 -2.08
N MET A 123 -12.53 2.31 -1.24
CA MET A 123 -13.62 3.03 -0.55
C MET A 123 -14.47 3.82 -1.55
N LYS A 124 -13.86 4.41 -2.59
CA LYS A 124 -14.60 5.07 -3.69
C LYS A 124 -15.50 4.09 -4.46
N LEU A 125 -15.04 2.85 -4.64
CA LEU A 125 -15.86 1.79 -5.22
C LEU A 125 -17.02 1.40 -4.30
N LEU A 126 -16.81 1.32 -2.99
CA LEU A 126 -17.87 1.06 -2.02
C LEU A 126 -18.95 2.13 -2.01
N ASP A 127 -18.63 3.39 -2.29
CA ASP A 127 -19.61 4.47 -2.38
C ASP A 127 -20.64 4.23 -3.51
N CYS A 128 -20.27 3.46 -4.55
CA CYS A 128 -21.22 3.01 -5.58
C CYS A 128 -22.29 2.06 -5.03
N LEU A 129 -22.02 1.39 -3.90
CA LEU A 129 -22.92 0.47 -3.22
C LEU A 129 -23.70 1.14 -2.07
N ASN A 130 -23.56 2.45 -1.89
CA ASN A 130 -24.34 3.20 -0.92
C ASN A 130 -25.85 3.10 -1.26
N MET A 131 -26.65 2.80 -0.25
CA MET A 131 -28.09 2.64 -0.34
C MET A 131 -28.85 3.98 -0.26
N GLU A 132 -28.18 5.04 0.15
CA GLU A 132 -28.75 6.38 0.24
C GLU A 132 -29.25 6.88 -1.12
N GLY A 133 -30.46 7.43 -1.12
CA GLY A 133 -31.14 7.91 -2.33
C GLY A 133 -31.71 6.81 -3.24
N LEU A 134 -31.56 5.53 -2.89
CA LEU A 134 -32.17 4.42 -3.66
C LEU A 134 -33.62 4.16 -3.29
N ASN A 135 -34.09 4.68 -2.16
CA ASN A 135 -35.45 4.48 -1.70
C ASN A 135 -36.10 5.83 -1.38
N VAL A 136 -37.26 6.07 -1.97
CA VAL A 136 -38.13 7.23 -1.68
C VAL A 136 -39.51 6.70 -1.33
N ASN A 137 -40.00 7.01 -0.12
CA ASN A 137 -41.30 6.57 0.39
C ASN A 137 -41.51 5.04 0.33
N GLY A 138 -40.47 4.26 0.67
CA GLY A 138 -40.51 2.79 0.67
C GLY A 138 -40.35 2.16 -0.72
N LYS A 139 -40.27 2.94 -1.80
CA LYS A 139 -40.14 2.45 -3.18
C LYS A 139 -38.73 2.66 -3.71
N VAL A 140 -38.20 1.62 -4.38
CA VAL A 140 -36.90 1.67 -5.03
C VAL A 140 -36.93 2.55 -6.26
N VAL A 141 -36.01 3.52 -6.33
CA VAL A 141 -35.81 4.41 -7.47
C VAL A 141 -34.98 3.69 -8.54
N LYS A 142 -35.66 2.98 -9.45
CA LYS A 142 -35.02 2.14 -10.49
C LYS A 142 -33.95 2.86 -11.33
N PRO A 143 -34.12 4.12 -11.76
CA PRO A 143 -33.07 4.84 -12.49
C PRO A 143 -31.79 5.01 -11.67
N ALA A 144 -31.90 5.42 -10.41
CA ALA A 144 -30.76 5.58 -9.51
C ALA A 144 -30.07 4.24 -9.25
N LEU A 145 -30.84 3.16 -9.03
CA LEU A 145 -30.29 1.81 -8.85
C LEU A 145 -29.48 1.35 -10.07
N LYS A 146 -30.02 1.53 -11.28
CA LYS A 146 -29.34 1.19 -12.53
C LYS A 146 -28.03 1.96 -12.69
N GLU A 147 -28.01 3.21 -12.25
CA GLU A 147 -26.81 4.03 -12.29
C GLU A 147 -25.75 3.54 -11.30
N ARG A 148 -26.13 3.16 -10.07
CA ARG A 148 -25.19 2.53 -9.11
C ARG A 148 -24.50 1.30 -9.68
N PHE A 149 -25.24 0.39 -10.29
CA PHE A 149 -24.66 -0.80 -10.94
C PHE A 149 -23.71 -0.43 -12.09
N LYS A 150 -24.06 0.55 -12.93
CA LYS A 150 -23.17 1.01 -14.00
C LYS A 150 -21.89 1.63 -13.46
N SER A 151 -22.00 2.53 -12.48
CA SER A 151 -20.85 3.18 -11.86
C SER A 151 -19.93 2.16 -11.20
N PHE A 152 -20.50 1.19 -10.48
CA PHE A 152 -19.73 0.08 -9.90
C PHE A 152 -19.01 -0.71 -10.98
N ASN A 153 -19.71 -1.15 -12.04
CA ASN A 153 -19.09 -1.95 -13.10
C ASN A 153 -17.94 -1.19 -13.77
N ALA A 154 -18.17 0.07 -14.17
CA ALA A 154 -17.15 0.88 -14.83
C ALA A 154 -15.94 1.11 -13.92
N MET A 155 -16.14 1.43 -12.64
CA MET A 155 -15.06 1.68 -11.70
C MET A 155 -14.29 0.39 -11.37
N PHE A 156 -14.98 -0.73 -11.15
CA PHE A 156 -14.34 -2.01 -10.86
C PHE A 156 -13.48 -2.50 -12.04
N GLU A 157 -13.99 -2.36 -13.27
CA GLU A 157 -13.24 -2.70 -14.49
C GLU A 157 -11.99 -1.84 -14.65
N GLU A 158 -12.11 -0.54 -14.38
CA GLU A 158 -10.99 0.38 -14.45
C GLU A 158 -9.93 0.08 -13.39
N ILE A 159 -10.36 -0.23 -12.16
CA ILE A 159 -9.47 -0.67 -11.07
C ILE A 159 -8.72 -1.93 -11.50
N HIS A 160 -9.44 -2.97 -11.94
CA HIS A 160 -8.80 -4.22 -12.35
C HIS A 160 -7.84 -4.01 -13.53
N ARG A 161 -8.29 -3.32 -14.59
CA ARG A 161 -7.48 -3.02 -15.77
C ARG A 161 -6.16 -2.33 -15.40
N THR A 162 -6.22 -1.34 -14.51
CA THR A 162 -5.05 -0.56 -14.12
C THR A 162 -4.16 -1.34 -13.14
N GLN A 163 -4.74 -1.94 -12.10
CA GLN A 163 -3.99 -2.50 -10.97
C GLN A 163 -3.49 -3.92 -11.21
N SER A 164 -4.02 -4.67 -12.18
CA SER A 164 -3.44 -5.97 -12.58
C SER A 164 -2.03 -5.83 -13.16
N SER A 165 -1.72 -4.68 -13.76
CA SER A 165 -0.37 -4.35 -14.25
C SER A 165 0.62 -3.98 -13.14
N TRP A 166 0.14 -3.67 -11.94
CA TRP A 166 1.02 -3.31 -10.82
C TRP A 166 1.66 -4.57 -10.23
N VAL A 167 2.77 -4.39 -9.52
CA VAL A 167 3.50 -5.51 -8.90
C VAL A 167 3.66 -5.23 -7.40
N VAL A 168 3.30 -6.21 -6.58
CA VAL A 168 3.66 -6.26 -5.16
C VAL A 168 4.61 -7.42 -4.95
N SER A 169 5.89 -7.11 -4.68
CA SER A 169 6.96 -8.12 -4.72
C SER A 169 6.92 -9.09 -3.54
N ASP A 170 6.53 -8.63 -2.35
CA ASP A 170 6.39 -9.48 -1.17
C ASP A 170 5.05 -10.24 -1.21
N LYS A 171 5.11 -11.57 -1.38
CA LYS A 171 3.91 -12.41 -1.54
C LYS A 171 2.98 -12.40 -0.33
N GLN A 172 3.54 -12.28 0.88
CA GLN A 172 2.74 -12.14 2.09
C GLN A 172 1.96 -10.82 2.10
N MET A 173 2.63 -9.69 1.84
CA MET A 173 1.97 -8.39 1.74
C MET A 173 0.96 -8.32 0.58
N GLN A 174 1.25 -8.97 -0.55
CA GLN A 174 0.32 -9.11 -1.68
C GLN A 174 -0.97 -9.81 -1.24
N SER A 175 -0.84 -10.95 -0.55
CA SER A 175 -1.97 -11.70 -0.01
C SER A 175 -2.76 -10.88 1.01
N GLU A 176 -2.08 -10.21 1.95
CA GLU A 176 -2.70 -9.33 2.96
C GLU A 176 -3.52 -8.20 2.32
N LEU A 177 -3.01 -7.58 1.25
CA LEU A 177 -3.74 -6.59 0.47
C LEU A 177 -5.01 -7.18 -0.14
N ARG A 178 -4.90 -8.28 -0.88
CA ARG A 178 -6.02 -8.95 -1.54
C ARG A 178 -7.11 -9.34 -0.55
N VAL A 179 -6.74 -10.01 0.55
CA VAL A 179 -7.67 -10.41 1.62
C VAL A 179 -8.34 -9.19 2.26
N SER A 180 -7.58 -8.12 2.54
CA SER A 180 -8.11 -6.89 3.15
C SER A 180 -9.11 -6.15 2.25
N ILE A 181 -8.97 -6.26 0.93
CA ILE A 181 -9.91 -5.71 -0.05
C ILE A 181 -11.14 -6.62 -0.14
N ALA A 182 -10.94 -7.90 -0.42
CA ALA A 182 -11.98 -8.91 -0.57
C ALA A 182 -12.94 -8.94 0.62
N GLY A 183 -12.38 -8.91 1.84
CA GLY A 183 -13.14 -8.94 3.09
C GLY A 183 -14.08 -7.74 3.31
N VAL A 184 -13.95 -6.66 2.54
CA VAL A 184 -14.86 -5.51 2.60
C VAL A 184 -15.74 -5.43 1.36
N ILE A 185 -15.18 -5.61 0.16
CA ILE A 185 -15.92 -5.43 -1.10
C ILE A 185 -16.94 -6.55 -1.32
N ILE A 186 -16.55 -7.81 -1.10
CA ILE A 186 -17.41 -8.95 -1.42
C ILE A 186 -18.68 -8.96 -0.55
N PRO A 187 -18.60 -8.79 0.79
CA PRO A 187 -19.81 -8.73 1.61
C PRO A 187 -20.73 -7.57 1.25
N ALA A 188 -20.15 -6.38 0.99
CA ALA A 188 -20.92 -5.20 0.59
C ALA A 188 -21.64 -5.42 -0.75
N TYR A 189 -20.94 -5.94 -1.76
CA TYR A 189 -21.52 -6.22 -3.07
C TYR A 189 -22.58 -7.32 -2.99
N ARG A 190 -22.31 -8.42 -2.27
CA ARG A 190 -23.28 -9.51 -2.08
C ARG A 190 -24.57 -9.01 -1.41
N SER A 191 -24.44 -8.17 -0.38
CA SER A 191 -25.60 -7.55 0.28
C SER A 191 -26.39 -6.65 -0.67
N PHE A 192 -25.69 -5.77 -1.41
CA PHE A 192 -26.32 -4.88 -2.39
C PHE A 192 -27.05 -5.65 -3.48
N LEU A 193 -26.39 -6.66 -4.06
CA LEU A 193 -26.94 -7.50 -5.11
C LEU A 193 -28.16 -8.28 -4.63
N GLY A 194 -28.08 -8.94 -3.47
CA GLY A 194 -29.20 -9.69 -2.89
C GLY A 194 -30.42 -8.81 -2.61
N ARG A 195 -30.19 -7.56 -2.17
CA ARG A 195 -31.26 -6.61 -1.86
C ARG A 195 -31.94 -6.04 -3.12
N PHE A 196 -31.17 -5.77 -4.18
CA PHE A 196 -31.67 -4.95 -5.29
C PHE A 196 -31.85 -5.68 -6.63
N SER A 197 -31.26 -6.87 -6.81
CA SER A 197 -31.37 -7.62 -8.07
C SER A 197 -32.82 -7.92 -8.48
N GLY A 198 -33.70 -8.22 -7.52
CA GLY A 198 -35.12 -8.50 -7.79
C GLY A 198 -35.93 -7.30 -8.33
N TYR A 199 -35.41 -6.08 -8.26
CA TYR A 199 -36.07 -4.89 -8.83
C TYR A 199 -35.75 -4.68 -10.32
N LEU A 200 -34.77 -5.42 -10.85
CA LEU A 200 -34.41 -5.44 -12.26
C LEU A 200 -35.27 -6.45 -13.01
N THR A 201 -35.70 -6.11 -14.22
CA THR A 201 -36.41 -7.06 -15.08
C THR A 201 -35.49 -8.23 -15.46
N PRO A 202 -35.86 -9.49 -15.15
CA PRO A 202 -35.07 -10.67 -15.50
C PRO A 202 -34.71 -10.72 -17.00
N GLY A 203 -33.54 -11.27 -17.32
CA GLY A 203 -32.96 -11.23 -18.66
C GLY A 203 -32.39 -9.85 -18.97
N ARG A 204 -33.09 -9.05 -19.78
CA ARG A 204 -32.55 -7.81 -20.40
C ARG A 204 -31.91 -6.81 -19.43
N GLN A 205 -32.49 -6.59 -18.25
CA GLN A 205 -31.90 -5.62 -17.30
C GLN A 205 -30.85 -6.29 -16.42
N THR A 206 -31.13 -7.48 -15.90
CA THR A 206 -30.16 -8.20 -15.07
C THR A 206 -28.84 -8.43 -15.80
N GLU A 207 -28.87 -8.91 -17.04
CA GLU A 207 -27.66 -9.12 -17.86
C GLU A 207 -26.91 -7.82 -18.18
N LYS A 208 -27.65 -6.71 -18.32
CA LYS A 208 -27.06 -5.40 -18.65
C LYS A 208 -26.39 -4.73 -17.45
N TYR A 209 -26.95 -4.90 -16.24
CA TYR A 209 -26.54 -4.14 -15.06
C TYR A 209 -25.76 -4.99 -14.04
N VAL A 210 -26.05 -6.29 -13.92
CA VAL A 210 -25.35 -7.22 -13.03
C VAL A 210 -24.27 -7.94 -13.82
N LYS A 211 -23.11 -7.29 -14.02
CA LYS A 211 -22.01 -7.84 -14.83
C LYS A 211 -21.19 -8.88 -14.07
N PHE A 212 -21.09 -8.74 -12.76
CA PHE A 212 -20.25 -9.56 -11.89
C PHE A 212 -21.10 -10.29 -10.85
N GLN A 213 -20.81 -11.56 -10.62
CA GLN A 213 -21.19 -12.26 -9.41
C GLN A 213 -20.14 -12.01 -8.31
N PRO A 214 -20.48 -12.18 -7.02
CA PRO A 214 -19.52 -12.03 -5.93
C PRO A 214 -18.26 -12.87 -6.12
N GLU A 215 -18.40 -14.08 -6.68
CA GLU A 215 -17.30 -15.01 -6.95
C GLU A 215 -16.43 -14.52 -8.11
N ASP A 216 -17.01 -13.82 -9.10
CA ASP A 216 -16.23 -13.17 -10.15
C ASP A 216 -15.33 -12.08 -9.54
N ILE A 217 -15.89 -11.24 -8.65
CA ILE A 217 -15.14 -10.16 -7.98
C ILE A 217 -13.98 -10.72 -7.17
N GLU A 218 -14.19 -11.83 -6.46
CA GLU A 218 -13.15 -12.54 -5.72
C GLU A 218 -11.99 -12.95 -6.63
N ALA A 219 -12.30 -13.65 -7.73
CA ALA A 219 -11.29 -14.09 -8.70
C ALA A 219 -10.51 -12.91 -9.32
N TYR A 220 -11.19 -11.78 -9.60
CA TYR A 220 -10.53 -10.57 -10.09
C TYR A 220 -9.59 -9.95 -9.06
N ILE A 221 -9.98 -9.90 -7.77
CA ILE A 221 -9.13 -9.39 -6.69
C ILE A 221 -7.92 -10.32 -6.49
N GLU A 222 -8.11 -11.64 -6.60
CA GLU A 222 -7.04 -12.63 -6.53
C GLU A 222 -5.99 -12.46 -7.64
N GLY A 223 -6.37 -11.94 -8.81
CA GLY A 223 -5.44 -11.66 -9.92
C GLY A 223 -4.66 -10.34 -9.82
N LEU A 224 -4.99 -9.47 -8.85
CA LEU A 224 -4.37 -8.14 -8.76
C LEU A 224 -2.90 -8.20 -8.31
N PHE A 225 -2.08 -7.29 -8.81
CA PHE A 225 -0.68 -7.10 -8.39
C PHE A 225 0.32 -8.17 -8.85
N ASP A 226 -0.05 -9.05 -9.78
CA ASP A 226 0.89 -10.04 -10.34
C ASP A 226 1.74 -9.49 -11.50
N GLY A 227 1.50 -8.25 -11.92
CA GLY A 227 2.17 -7.63 -13.07
C GLY A 227 1.72 -8.18 -14.42
N SER A 228 0.66 -9.00 -14.44
CA SER A 228 0.10 -9.54 -15.67
C SER A 228 -0.85 -8.53 -16.30
N THR A 229 -0.69 -8.23 -17.59
CA THR A 229 -1.63 -7.41 -18.35
C THR A 229 -2.86 -8.21 -18.82
N SER A 230 -3.20 -9.29 -18.11
CA SER A 230 -4.27 -10.19 -18.56
C SER A 230 -5.60 -9.43 -18.62
N SER A 231 -6.15 -9.33 -19.83
CA SER A 231 -7.49 -8.79 -20.04
C SER A 231 -8.50 -9.73 -19.37
N MET A 232 -9.50 -9.16 -18.68
CA MET A 232 -10.57 -9.91 -18.02
C MET A 232 -11.05 -11.11 -18.87
N PRO A 233 -11.06 -12.35 -18.34
CA PRO A 233 -11.61 -13.48 -19.07
C PRO A 233 -13.08 -13.17 -19.41
N ARG A 234 -13.37 -12.99 -20.70
CA ARG A 234 -14.74 -12.83 -21.18
C ARG A 234 -15.49 -14.12 -20.84
N ARG A 235 -16.58 -13.97 -20.08
CA ARG A 235 -17.50 -15.06 -19.76
C ARG A 235 -17.93 -15.73 -21.08
N LYS A 236 -17.72 -17.05 -21.22
CA LYS A 236 -18.39 -17.81 -22.28
C LYS A 236 -19.88 -17.78 -21.96
N THR A 237 -20.63 -17.13 -22.86
CA THR A 237 -22.09 -17.17 -22.94
C THR A 237 -22.60 -18.58 -23.15
#